data_AF-A0A1Y2U8H1-F1
#
_entry.id   AF-A0A1Y2U8H1-F1
#
_cell.length_a   1.000
_cell.length_b   1.000
_cell.length_c   1.000
_cell.angle_alpha   90.00
_cell.angle_beta   90.00
_cell.angle_gamma   90.00
#
_symmetry.space_group_name_H-M   'P 1'
#
loop_
_entity.id
_entity.type
_entity.pdbx_description
1 polymer ?
#
loop_
_entity_poly.entity_id
_entity_poly.type
_entity_poly.pdbx_seq_one_letter_code
_entity_poly.pdbx_strand_id
1 'polypeptide(L)'
;MSMNMKVKRKPTPNSTQGWAAPAGNQQSIAFDEYHSNLVSIAKTIHTANEEYLSIVKEYLRWLNWSSSKNPFSFSQSSGRFTQDDLHILEGVLQKQPPVSRFVVQPPRGWFADPQLLDLLRDTSYAGIWERAAENMAFLKSHPKHQTEKHQEKGRRRAEKLRNCRIALETGFSMVEKDLRAQGLGSVYDGILVKLNMLRNYEEAYPIPSERRINLWFKFQTPTLPLVNTVFLLASLFPLCMAWNKSTDAPGSTGDSDFWTLILNAIIQSPSLVSTLYTVHRQSKKHHVAWICAIWLAACGIACAYVCIPLYLFLPTKWSVLMSVGGPIAQLGVNFEIAWMADHSKLKNQ
;
A
#
# COMPACT_ATOMS: atom_id res chain seq x y z
N MET A 1 -57.10 -57.14 10.55
CA MET A 1 -56.13 -56.35 9.78
C MET A 1 -56.26 -54.91 10.24
N SER A 2 -55.39 -54.46 11.16
CA SER A 2 -55.43 -53.10 11.72
C SER A 2 -54.03 -52.50 11.56
N MET A 3 -53.93 -51.46 10.73
CA MET A 3 -52.68 -50.75 10.42
C MET A 3 -52.34 -49.78 11.56
N ASN A 4 -51.21 -50.03 12.20
CA ASN A 4 -50.66 -49.20 13.27
C ASN A 4 -49.70 -48.17 12.64
N MET A 5 -50.14 -46.92 12.47
CA MET A 5 -49.30 -45.84 11.94
C MET A 5 -48.38 -45.26 13.02
N LYS A 6 -47.08 -45.51 12.89
CA LYS A 6 -46.03 -44.84 13.68
C LYS A 6 -45.87 -43.40 13.22
N VAL A 7 -46.24 -42.45 14.07
CA VAL A 7 -45.97 -41.02 13.90
C VAL A 7 -44.49 -40.73 14.19
N LYS A 8 -43.70 -40.38 13.17
CA LYS A 8 -42.34 -39.84 13.31
C LYS A 8 -42.43 -38.38 13.80
N ARG A 9 -41.98 -38.11 15.04
CA ARG A 9 -41.78 -36.74 15.54
C ARG A 9 -40.54 -36.12 14.88
N LYS A 10 -40.71 -34.94 14.27
CA LYS A 10 -39.59 -34.13 13.73
C LYS A 10 -38.76 -33.57 14.91
N PRO A 11 -37.42 -33.54 14.81
CA PRO A 11 -36.58 -32.88 15.80
C PRO A 11 -36.77 -31.36 15.76
N THR A 12 -36.92 -30.77 16.94
CA THR A 12 -37.06 -29.33 17.18
C THR A 12 -35.77 -28.60 16.79
N PRO A 13 -35.82 -27.57 15.92
CA PRO A 13 -34.64 -26.77 15.59
C PRO A 13 -34.51 -25.66 16.64
N ASN A 14 -33.95 -25.95 17.81
CA ASN A 14 -33.55 -24.92 18.80
C ASN A 14 -32.69 -25.51 19.93
N SER A 15 -31.56 -26.14 19.58
CA SER A 15 -30.44 -26.27 20.51
C SER A 15 -29.31 -25.39 20.01
N THR A 16 -29.41 -24.11 20.30
CA THR A 16 -28.33 -23.14 20.12
C THR A 16 -27.12 -23.66 20.88
N GLN A 17 -26.12 -24.18 20.17
CA GLN A 17 -24.81 -24.45 20.76
C GLN A 17 -24.37 -23.19 21.48
N GLY A 18 -24.02 -23.33 22.76
CA GLY A 18 -23.61 -22.23 23.62
C GLY A 18 -22.51 -21.42 22.93
N TRP A 19 -22.87 -20.21 22.51
CA TRP A 19 -21.92 -19.17 22.18
C TRP A 19 -21.16 -18.85 23.46
N ALA A 20 -20.00 -19.49 23.64
CA ALA A 20 -19.03 -19.03 24.61
C ALA A 20 -18.64 -17.61 24.19
N ALA A 21 -18.92 -16.62 25.05
CA ALA A 21 -18.53 -15.24 24.80
C ALA A 21 -17.01 -15.21 24.51
N PRO A 22 -16.56 -14.63 23.38
CA PRO A 22 -15.15 -14.54 23.08
C PRO A 22 -14.44 -13.85 24.25
N ALA A 23 -13.33 -14.44 24.70
CA ALA A 23 -12.55 -13.95 25.83
C ALA A 23 -12.26 -12.44 25.67
N GLY A 24 -12.59 -11.65 26.70
CA GLY A 24 -12.70 -10.18 26.63
C GLY A 24 -11.48 -9.41 26.14
N ASN A 25 -10.31 -10.04 25.98
CA ASN A 25 -9.09 -9.38 25.51
C ASN A 25 -9.06 -9.14 23.98
N GLN A 26 -9.80 -9.89 23.17
CA GLN A 26 -9.81 -9.66 21.71
C GLN A 26 -10.64 -8.44 21.31
N GLN A 27 -11.70 -8.12 22.06
CA GLN A 27 -12.54 -6.96 21.78
C GLN A 27 -11.83 -5.63 22.08
N SER A 28 -10.98 -5.57 23.11
CA SER A 28 -10.25 -4.34 23.43
C SER A 28 -9.20 -3.98 22.38
N ILE A 29 -8.49 -4.96 21.83
CA ILE A 29 -7.45 -4.72 20.81
C ILE A 29 -8.07 -4.20 19.50
N ALA A 30 -9.15 -4.85 19.05
CA ALA A 30 -9.86 -4.40 17.84
C ALA A 30 -10.44 -2.98 18.01
N PHE A 31 -10.85 -2.65 19.24
CA PHE A 31 -11.35 -1.33 19.57
C PHE A 31 -10.29 -0.23 19.49
N ASP A 32 -9.12 -0.46 20.09
CA ASP A 32 -8.01 0.50 20.07
C ASP A 32 -7.51 0.74 18.64
N GLU A 33 -7.47 -0.31 17.80
CA GLU A 33 -7.11 -0.20 16.39
C GLU A 33 -8.14 0.62 15.59
N TYR A 34 -9.44 0.37 15.79
CA TYR A 34 -10.52 1.13 15.16
C TYR A 34 -10.46 2.63 15.50
N HIS A 35 -10.36 2.96 16.79
CA HIS A 35 -10.27 4.36 17.24
C HIS A 35 -9.00 5.04 16.70
N SER A 36 -7.85 4.36 16.76
CA SER A 36 -6.59 4.86 16.21
C SER A 36 -6.71 5.18 14.72
N ASN A 37 -7.39 4.34 13.94
CA ASN A 37 -7.61 4.57 12.52
C ASN A 37 -8.52 5.78 12.27
N LEU A 38 -9.60 5.97 13.05
CA LEU A 38 -10.45 7.17 12.95
C LEU A 38 -9.69 8.45 13.30
N VAL A 39 -8.84 8.42 14.32
CA VAL A 39 -7.98 9.56 14.69
C VAL A 39 -6.99 9.88 13.57
N SER A 40 -6.42 8.85 12.93
CA SER A 40 -5.54 9.02 11.76
C SER A 40 -6.28 9.68 10.59
N ILE A 41 -7.48 9.22 10.26
CA ILE A 41 -8.35 9.81 9.23
C ILE A 41 -8.62 11.29 9.52
N ALA A 42 -9.01 11.61 10.76
CA ALA A 42 -9.28 12.99 11.16
C ALA A 42 -8.04 13.88 11.08
N LYS A 43 -6.87 13.38 11.49
CA LYS A 43 -5.59 14.09 11.34
C LYS A 43 -5.30 14.41 9.88
N THR A 44 -5.50 13.43 9.00
CA THR A 44 -5.29 13.59 7.56
C THR A 44 -6.25 14.63 6.97
N ILE A 45 -7.53 14.64 7.37
CA ILE A 45 -8.51 15.63 6.94
C ILE A 45 -8.12 17.04 7.43
N HIS A 46 -7.65 17.16 8.68
CA HIS A 46 -7.18 18.42 9.24
C HIS A 46 -6.01 18.99 8.42
N THR A 47 -4.99 18.16 8.14
CA THR A 47 -3.86 18.57 7.30
C THR A 47 -4.29 18.97 5.88
N ALA A 48 -5.25 18.26 5.29
CA ALA A 48 -5.80 18.65 4.00
C ALA A 48 -6.50 20.02 4.06
N ASN A 49 -7.33 20.26 5.09
CA ASN A 49 -7.99 21.56 5.31
C ASN A 49 -6.98 22.70 5.48
N GLU A 50 -5.87 22.50 6.20
CA GLU A 50 -4.81 23.51 6.34
C GLU A 50 -4.18 23.88 5.00
N GLU A 51 -3.91 22.88 4.15
CA GLU A 51 -3.37 23.11 2.81
C GLU A 51 -4.39 23.83 1.90
N TYR A 52 -5.67 23.46 1.97
CA TYR A 52 -6.74 24.18 1.26
C TYR A 52 -6.86 25.62 1.73
N LEU A 53 -6.84 25.88 3.04
CA LEU A 53 -6.84 27.24 3.58
C LEU A 53 -5.65 28.05 3.04
N SER A 54 -4.45 27.43 2.99
CA SER A 54 -3.28 28.08 2.40
C SER A 54 -3.47 28.43 0.92
N ILE A 55 -4.13 27.56 0.15
CA ILE A 55 -4.45 27.79 -1.26
C ILE A 55 -5.42 28.97 -1.40
N VAL A 56 -6.52 28.98 -0.63
CA VAL A 56 -7.53 30.05 -0.67
C VAL A 56 -6.90 31.40 -0.32
N LYS A 57 -6.09 31.46 0.75
CA LYS A 57 -5.39 32.69 1.17
C LYS A 57 -4.45 33.24 0.08
N GLU A 58 -3.85 32.36 -0.71
CA GLU A 58 -2.96 32.80 -1.80
C GLU A 58 -3.71 33.25 -3.03
N TYR A 59 -4.78 32.53 -3.38
CA TYR A 59 -5.67 32.93 -4.46
C TYR A 59 -6.24 34.33 -4.19
N LEU A 60 -6.79 34.57 -3.01
CA LEU A 60 -7.38 35.87 -2.65
C LEU A 60 -6.33 36.99 -2.63
N ARG A 61 -5.12 36.73 -2.12
CA ARG A 61 -4.00 37.69 -2.18
C ARG A 61 -3.63 38.04 -3.62
N TRP A 62 -3.57 37.04 -4.49
CA TRP A 62 -3.31 37.26 -5.92
C TRP A 62 -4.45 38.04 -6.58
N LEU A 63 -5.71 37.71 -6.29
CA LEU A 63 -6.88 38.37 -6.85
C LEU A 63 -6.90 39.86 -6.48
N ASN A 64 -6.67 40.18 -5.19
CA ASN A 64 -6.60 41.56 -4.71
C ASN A 64 -5.46 42.34 -5.36
N TRP A 65 -4.28 41.71 -5.51
CA TRP A 65 -3.15 42.32 -6.22
C TRP A 65 -3.42 42.51 -7.72
N SER A 66 -4.15 41.59 -8.35
CA SER A 66 -4.47 41.70 -9.77
C SER A 66 -5.54 42.77 -10.01
N SER A 67 -6.53 42.87 -9.14
CA SER A 67 -7.58 43.89 -9.18
C SER A 67 -7.01 45.30 -9.04
N SER A 68 -6.01 45.51 -8.16
CA SER A 68 -5.38 46.82 -7.99
C SER A 68 -4.58 47.26 -9.22
N LYS A 69 -4.09 46.33 -10.03
CA LYS A 69 -3.34 46.64 -11.26
C LYS A 69 -4.22 46.85 -12.48
N ASN A 70 -5.34 46.13 -12.59
CA ASN A 70 -6.26 46.20 -13.73
C ASN A 70 -7.72 46.04 -13.26
N PRO A 71 -8.39 47.13 -12.83
CA PRO A 71 -9.75 47.05 -12.29
C PRO A 71 -10.80 46.62 -13.32
N PHE A 72 -10.53 46.76 -14.63
CA PHE A 72 -11.50 46.47 -15.69
C PHE A 72 -11.49 45.03 -16.23
N SER A 73 -10.56 44.16 -15.82
CA SER A 73 -10.34 42.87 -16.52
C SER A 73 -10.91 41.63 -15.83
N PHE A 74 -11.53 41.75 -14.66
CA PHE A 74 -12.04 40.60 -13.91
C PHE A 74 -13.53 40.75 -13.62
N SER A 75 -14.35 40.40 -14.62
CA SER A 75 -15.72 39.96 -14.36
C SER A 75 -15.66 38.75 -13.42
N GLN A 76 -16.34 38.83 -12.28
CA GLN A 76 -16.51 37.71 -11.35
C GLN A 76 -17.24 36.59 -12.09
N SER A 77 -16.49 35.65 -12.66
CA SER A 77 -17.08 34.39 -13.10
C SER A 77 -17.60 33.66 -11.87
N SER A 78 -18.83 33.15 -11.94
CA SER A 78 -19.36 32.20 -10.95
C SER A 78 -18.35 31.07 -10.73
N GLY A 79 -18.09 30.71 -9.46
CA GLY A 79 -17.15 29.64 -9.10
C GLY A 79 -15.80 30.09 -8.50
N ARG A 80 -15.52 31.40 -8.43
CA ARG A 80 -14.29 31.90 -7.79
C ARG A 80 -14.37 31.88 -6.27
N PHE A 81 -13.21 31.74 -5.62
CA PHE A 81 -13.13 31.91 -4.18
C PHE A 81 -13.55 33.31 -3.75
N THR A 82 -14.31 33.36 -2.67
CA THR A 82 -14.81 34.56 -2.02
C THR A 82 -14.14 34.75 -0.65
N GLN A 83 -14.30 35.94 -0.08
CA GLN A 83 -13.88 36.19 1.31
C GLN A 83 -14.67 35.34 2.31
N ASP A 84 -15.93 35.01 1.98
CA ASP A 84 -16.77 34.13 2.79
C ASP A 84 -16.23 32.70 2.83
N ASP A 85 -15.71 32.18 1.72
CA ASP A 85 -15.06 30.86 1.69
C ASP A 85 -13.87 30.78 2.65
N LEU A 86 -13.10 31.87 2.74
CA LEU A 86 -11.99 31.98 3.68
C LEU A 86 -12.50 31.94 5.13
N HIS A 87 -13.53 32.72 5.44
CA HIS A 87 -14.12 32.75 6.78
C HIS A 87 -14.74 31.42 7.18
N ILE A 88 -15.39 30.71 6.25
CA ILE A 88 -15.93 29.37 6.51
C ILE A 88 -14.80 28.38 6.82
N LEU A 89 -13.72 28.35 6.02
CA LEU A 89 -12.59 27.45 6.27
C LEU A 89 -11.86 27.77 7.57
N GLU A 90 -11.66 29.04 7.90
CA GLU A 90 -11.08 29.45 9.18
C GLU A 90 -11.98 29.05 10.34
N GLY A 91 -13.30 29.23 10.20
CA GLY A 91 -14.29 28.79 11.19
C GLY A 91 -14.32 27.28 11.37
N VAL A 92 -14.21 26.50 10.29
CA VAL A 92 -14.07 25.04 10.36
C VAL A 92 -12.82 24.70 11.15
N LEU A 93 -11.64 25.18 10.75
CA LEU A 93 -10.37 24.87 11.42
C LEU A 93 -10.33 25.30 12.89
N GLN A 94 -10.93 26.43 13.26
CA GLN A 94 -11.04 26.87 14.65
C GLN A 94 -11.98 26.00 15.49
N LYS A 95 -13.05 25.46 14.88
CA LYS A 95 -13.98 24.54 15.55
C LYS A 95 -13.40 23.14 15.72
N GLN A 96 -12.42 22.75 14.90
CA GLN A 96 -11.76 21.44 15.07
C GLN A 96 -10.92 21.47 16.35
N PRO A 97 -11.25 20.66 17.37
CA PRO A 97 -10.39 20.57 18.52
C PRO A 97 -9.02 20.05 18.07
N PRO A 98 -7.94 20.47 18.73
CA PRO A 98 -6.60 20.03 18.36
C PRO A 98 -6.57 18.50 18.38
N VAL A 99 -6.09 17.90 17.29
CA VAL A 99 -6.13 16.45 17.05
C VAL A 99 -5.50 15.65 18.22
N SER A 100 -4.57 16.26 18.95
CA SER A 100 -3.96 15.72 20.17
C SER A 100 -4.97 15.39 21.28
N ARG A 101 -6.15 16.04 21.31
CA ARG A 101 -7.21 15.74 22.28
C ARG A 101 -7.91 14.40 22.02
N PHE A 102 -7.95 13.94 20.77
CA PHE A 102 -8.60 12.67 20.41
C PHE A 102 -7.75 11.42 20.70
N VAL A 103 -6.50 11.62 21.13
CA VAL A 103 -5.59 10.52 21.51
C VAL A 103 -6.01 9.89 22.84
N VAL A 104 -6.79 10.60 23.65
CA VAL A 104 -7.30 10.07 24.92
C VAL A 104 -8.43 9.07 24.62
N GLN A 105 -8.33 7.87 25.21
CA GLN A 105 -9.35 6.82 25.05
C GLN A 105 -10.75 7.37 25.38
N PRO A 106 -11.77 7.04 24.56
CA PRO A 106 -13.13 7.47 24.82
C PRO A 106 -13.63 6.93 26.18
N PRO A 107 -14.58 7.62 26.83
CA PRO A 107 -15.21 7.14 28.06
C PRO A 107 -15.73 5.71 27.87
N ARG A 108 -15.57 4.84 28.88
CA ARG A 108 -16.01 3.44 28.84
C ARG A 108 -17.43 3.33 28.28
N GLY A 109 -17.59 2.59 27.17
CA GLY A 109 -18.88 2.32 26.53
C GLY A 109 -19.13 3.09 25.23
N TRP A 110 -18.30 4.07 24.87
CA TRP A 110 -18.40 4.78 23.58
C TRP A 110 -17.43 4.21 22.55
N PHE A 111 -17.93 3.98 21.33
CA PHE A 111 -17.11 3.42 20.26
C PHE A 111 -16.11 4.43 19.66
N ALA A 112 -16.43 5.71 19.75
CA ALA A 112 -15.58 6.81 19.32
C ALA A 112 -16.03 8.09 20.04
N ASP A 113 -15.14 9.09 20.08
CA ASP A 113 -15.48 10.43 20.56
C ASP A 113 -16.56 11.05 19.66
N PRO A 114 -17.72 11.50 20.18
CA PRO A 114 -18.74 12.17 19.40
C PRO A 114 -18.21 13.37 18.59
N GLN A 115 -17.25 14.12 19.14
CA GLN A 115 -16.64 15.26 18.44
C GLN A 115 -15.81 14.80 17.23
N LEU A 116 -15.17 13.63 17.33
CA LEU A 116 -14.44 13.00 16.21
C LEU A 116 -15.42 12.57 15.12
N LEU A 117 -16.55 11.96 15.49
CA LEU A 117 -17.56 11.54 14.52
C LEU A 117 -18.23 12.74 13.84
N ASP A 118 -18.52 13.81 14.58
CA ASP A 118 -19.07 15.05 14.03
C ASP A 118 -18.12 15.70 13.02
N LEU A 119 -16.82 15.73 13.34
CA LEU A 119 -15.77 16.19 12.43
C LEU A 119 -15.73 15.39 11.13
N LEU A 120 -15.80 14.06 11.24
CA LEU A 120 -15.76 13.17 10.08
C LEU A 120 -17.05 13.25 9.24
N ARG A 121 -18.18 13.51 9.89
CA ARG A 121 -19.49 13.72 9.24
C ARG A 121 -19.62 15.08 8.56
N ASP A 122 -18.95 16.12 9.05
CA ASP A 122 -19.12 17.48 8.54
C ASP A 122 -18.71 17.57 7.05
N THR A 123 -19.67 17.96 6.22
CA THR A 123 -19.51 18.22 4.77
C THR A 123 -19.88 19.66 4.41
N SER A 124 -20.04 20.55 5.40
CA SER A 124 -20.46 21.95 5.17
C SER A 124 -19.50 22.73 4.25
N TYR A 125 -18.23 22.34 4.22
CA TYR A 125 -17.19 22.95 3.41
C TYR A 125 -16.96 22.26 2.05
N ALA A 126 -17.81 21.29 1.69
CA ALA A 126 -17.72 20.53 0.44
C ALA A 126 -17.59 21.41 -0.81
N GLY A 127 -18.48 22.40 -0.94
CA GLY A 127 -18.48 23.29 -2.08
C GLY A 127 -17.22 24.17 -2.18
N ILE A 128 -16.54 24.42 -1.06
CA ILE A 128 -15.30 25.21 -1.05
C ILE A 128 -14.16 24.40 -1.67
N TRP A 129 -14.09 23.10 -1.39
CA TRP A 129 -13.07 22.21 -1.94
C TRP A 129 -13.27 21.97 -3.44
N GLU A 130 -14.52 21.85 -3.90
CA GLU A 130 -14.84 21.76 -5.32
C GLU A 130 -14.39 23.01 -6.08
N ARG A 131 -14.76 24.20 -5.57
CA ARG A 131 -14.25 25.48 -6.09
C ARG A 131 -12.72 25.56 -6.02
N ALA A 132 -12.07 24.93 -5.04
CA ALA A 132 -10.61 24.92 -4.96
C ALA A 132 -9.95 24.23 -6.15
N ALA A 133 -10.49 23.08 -6.57
CA ALA A 133 -9.99 22.37 -7.74
C ALA A 133 -10.15 23.22 -9.01
N GLU A 134 -11.33 23.82 -9.21
CA GLU A 134 -11.61 24.70 -10.35
C GLU A 134 -10.70 25.94 -10.38
N ASN A 135 -10.56 26.62 -9.25
CA ASN A 135 -9.73 27.81 -9.15
C ASN A 135 -8.24 27.50 -9.36
N MET A 136 -7.77 26.32 -8.91
CA MET A 136 -6.40 25.90 -9.16
C MET A 136 -6.16 25.53 -10.63
N ALA A 137 -7.12 24.88 -11.30
CA ALA A 137 -7.07 24.66 -12.74
C ALA A 137 -7.02 25.99 -13.51
N PHE A 138 -7.81 26.98 -13.09
CA PHE A 138 -7.77 28.34 -13.64
C PHE A 138 -6.42 29.04 -13.40
N LEU A 139 -5.87 28.97 -12.19
CA LEU A 139 -4.56 29.56 -11.90
C LEU A 139 -3.46 28.93 -12.78
N LYS A 140 -3.53 27.62 -13.03
CA LYS A 140 -2.57 26.91 -13.88
C LYS A 140 -2.60 27.38 -15.34
N SER A 141 -3.77 27.72 -15.87
CA SER A 141 -3.90 28.22 -17.24
C SER A 141 -3.41 29.66 -17.40
N HIS A 142 -3.30 30.42 -16.30
CA HIS A 142 -2.92 31.82 -16.34
C HIS A 142 -1.41 32.02 -16.62
N PRO A 143 -0.99 32.77 -17.65
CA PRO A 143 0.43 32.90 -18.05
C PRO A 143 1.37 33.38 -16.92
N LYS A 144 0.91 34.33 -16.10
CA LYS A 144 1.67 34.87 -14.95
C LYS A 144 1.96 33.82 -13.86
N HIS A 145 1.19 32.75 -13.79
CA HIS A 145 1.37 31.64 -12.84
C HIS A 145 2.21 30.49 -13.40
N GLN A 146 2.68 30.59 -14.64
CA GLN A 146 3.54 29.58 -15.27
C GLN A 146 5.02 29.73 -14.90
N THR A 147 5.38 30.59 -13.93
CA THR A 147 6.77 30.62 -13.47
C THR A 147 7.12 29.32 -12.75
N GLU A 148 8.34 28.83 -12.96
CA GLU A 148 8.82 27.56 -12.38
C GLU A 148 8.61 27.51 -10.86
N LYS A 149 8.83 28.63 -10.16
CA LYS A 149 8.59 28.73 -8.71
C LYS A 149 7.13 28.50 -8.31
N HIS A 150 6.17 29.01 -9.08
CA HIS A 150 4.74 28.79 -8.80
C HIS A 150 4.31 27.38 -9.17
N GLN A 151 4.82 26.85 -10.29
CA GLN A 151 4.57 25.46 -10.70
C GLN A 151 5.11 24.47 -9.67
N GLU A 152 6.32 24.68 -9.17
CA GLU A 152 6.95 23.84 -8.15
C GLU A 152 6.17 23.89 -6.83
N LYS A 153 5.73 25.08 -6.42
CA LYS A 153 4.90 25.24 -5.24
C LYS A 153 3.55 24.52 -5.38
N GLY A 154 2.90 24.67 -6.55
CA GLY A 154 1.67 23.96 -6.87
C GLY A 154 1.86 22.44 -6.87
N ARG A 155 2.98 21.95 -7.40
CA ARG A 155 3.37 20.54 -7.40
C ARG A 155 3.53 20.00 -5.98
N ARG A 156 4.26 20.68 -5.11
CA ARG A 156 4.43 20.28 -3.70
C ARG A 156 3.09 20.21 -2.95
N ARG A 157 2.18 21.14 -3.22
CA ARG A 157 0.83 21.11 -2.63
C ARG A 157 0.01 19.94 -3.12
N ALA A 158 0.00 19.72 -4.43
CA ALA A 158 -0.68 18.57 -5.00
C ALA A 158 -0.13 17.27 -4.41
N GLU A 159 1.18 17.16 -4.22
CA GLU A 159 1.82 15.99 -3.60
C GLU A 159 1.38 15.79 -2.16
N LYS A 160 1.35 16.84 -1.35
CA LYS A 160 0.80 16.77 0.01
C LYS A 160 -0.65 16.31 0.03
N LEU A 161 -1.50 16.87 -0.84
CA LEU A 161 -2.92 16.50 -0.93
C LEU A 161 -3.11 15.06 -1.43
N ARG A 162 -2.28 14.60 -2.37
CA ARG A 162 -2.23 13.20 -2.81
C ARG A 162 -1.82 12.26 -1.67
N ASN A 163 -0.82 12.63 -0.88
CA ASN A 163 -0.42 11.85 0.29
C ASN A 163 -1.55 11.81 1.33
N CYS A 164 -2.29 12.91 1.52
CA CYS A 164 -3.50 12.92 2.34
C CYS A 164 -4.56 11.97 1.78
N ARG A 165 -4.78 11.94 0.45
CA ARG A 165 -5.73 11.00 -0.16
C ARG A 165 -5.35 9.54 0.12
N ILE A 166 -4.09 9.18 -0.12
CA ILE A 166 -3.61 7.81 0.08
C ILE A 166 -3.74 7.40 1.55
N ALA A 167 -3.37 8.28 2.48
CA ALA A 167 -3.51 8.03 3.92
C ALA A 167 -4.99 7.89 4.32
N LEU A 168 -5.86 8.75 3.79
CA LEU A 168 -7.29 8.72 4.05
C LEU A 168 -7.95 7.45 3.49
N GLU A 169 -7.61 7.04 2.28
CA GLU A 169 -8.11 5.83 1.61
C GLU A 169 -7.65 4.57 2.35
N THR A 170 -6.38 4.54 2.78
CA THR A 170 -5.82 3.45 3.59
C THR A 170 -6.55 3.34 4.93
N GLY A 171 -6.65 4.44 5.68
CA GLY A 171 -7.36 4.47 6.96
C GLY A 171 -8.84 4.10 6.81
N PHE A 172 -9.51 4.63 5.78
CA PHE A 172 -10.91 4.34 5.51
C PHE A 172 -11.16 2.86 5.20
N SER A 173 -10.29 2.23 4.40
CA SER A 173 -10.40 0.80 4.09
C SER A 173 -10.31 -0.10 5.33
N MET A 174 -9.62 0.37 6.39
CA MET A 174 -9.50 -0.35 7.66
C MET A 174 -10.76 -0.23 8.52
N VAL A 175 -11.48 0.91 8.45
CA VAL A 175 -12.65 1.18 9.32
C VAL A 175 -14.00 1.04 8.61
N GLU A 176 -14.03 0.89 7.29
CA GLU A 176 -15.26 0.89 6.47
C GLU A 176 -16.27 -0.15 6.95
N LYS A 177 -15.81 -1.39 7.19
CA LYS A 177 -16.67 -2.49 7.62
C LYS A 177 -17.31 -2.19 8.97
N ASP A 178 -16.53 -1.63 9.89
CA ASP A 178 -16.96 -1.32 11.25
C ASP A 178 -17.89 -0.11 11.30
N LEU A 179 -17.64 0.93 10.50
CA LEU A 179 -18.56 2.07 10.34
C LEU A 179 -19.94 1.61 9.87
N ARG A 180 -20.00 0.70 8.89
CA ARG A 180 -21.27 0.12 8.42
C ARG A 180 -21.93 -0.75 9.47
N ALA A 181 -21.17 -1.60 10.17
CA ALA A 181 -21.70 -2.46 11.21
C ALA A 181 -22.29 -1.67 12.39
N GLN A 182 -21.70 -0.52 12.72
CA GLN A 182 -22.16 0.38 13.78
C GLN A 182 -23.28 1.33 13.35
N GLY A 183 -23.75 1.28 12.09
CA GLY A 183 -24.80 2.16 11.59
C GLY A 183 -24.35 3.62 11.42
N LEU A 184 -23.05 3.89 11.35
CA LEU A 184 -22.47 5.23 11.18
C LEU A 184 -22.44 5.68 9.70
N GLY A 185 -23.56 5.48 9.00
CA GLY A 185 -23.68 5.76 7.56
C GLY A 185 -23.34 7.21 7.19
N SER A 186 -23.76 8.18 8.00
CA SER A 186 -23.44 9.60 7.74
C SER A 186 -21.94 9.92 7.84
N VAL A 187 -21.20 9.21 8.70
CA VAL A 187 -19.74 9.38 8.83
C VAL A 187 -19.05 8.76 7.63
N TYR A 188 -19.53 7.59 7.19
CA TYR A 188 -19.07 6.93 5.97
C TYR A 188 -19.24 7.84 4.75
N ASP A 189 -20.42 8.42 4.56
CA ASP A 189 -20.69 9.35 3.46
C ASP A 189 -19.81 10.61 3.55
N GLY A 190 -19.65 11.15 4.75
CA GLY A 190 -18.79 12.32 5.01
C GLY A 190 -17.32 12.08 4.65
N ILE A 191 -16.79 10.88 4.86
CA ILE A 191 -15.42 10.51 4.46
C ILE A 191 -15.33 10.30 2.95
N LEU A 192 -16.31 9.64 2.33
CA LEU A 192 -16.35 9.45 0.88
C LEU A 192 -16.36 10.77 0.11
N VAL A 193 -17.17 11.74 0.57
CA VAL A 193 -17.23 13.08 -0.01
C VAL A 193 -15.84 13.74 0.00
N LYS A 194 -15.13 13.67 1.13
CA LYS A 194 -13.76 14.21 1.27
C LYS A 194 -12.75 13.48 0.38
N LEU A 195 -12.84 12.15 0.28
CA LEU A 195 -12.01 11.35 -0.63
C LEU A 195 -12.23 11.73 -2.09
N ASN A 196 -13.49 11.89 -2.50
CA ASN A 196 -13.83 12.28 -3.86
C ASN A 196 -13.29 13.67 -4.20
N MET A 197 -13.32 14.61 -3.26
CA MET A 197 -12.75 15.95 -3.47
C MET A 197 -11.23 15.93 -3.62
N LEU A 198 -10.52 15.12 -2.81
CA LEU A 198 -9.08 14.96 -2.99
C LEU A 198 -8.74 14.35 -4.34
N ARG A 199 -9.59 13.43 -4.85
CA ARG A 199 -9.45 12.85 -6.19
C ARG A 199 -9.69 13.89 -7.29
N ASN A 200 -10.78 14.66 -7.21
CA ASN A 200 -11.07 15.74 -8.15
C ASN A 200 -9.93 16.78 -8.20
N TYR A 201 -9.32 17.07 -7.05
CA TYR A 201 -8.16 17.95 -6.99
C TYR A 201 -6.92 17.32 -7.68
N GLU A 202 -6.65 16.03 -7.47
CA GLU A 202 -5.55 15.31 -8.16
C GLU A 202 -5.76 15.28 -9.67
N GLU A 203 -7.01 15.15 -10.14
CA GLU A 203 -7.36 15.20 -11.56
C GLU A 203 -7.18 16.59 -12.16
N ALA A 204 -7.55 17.65 -11.42
CA ALA A 204 -7.32 19.04 -11.85
C ALA A 204 -5.83 19.41 -11.87
N TYR A 205 -5.05 18.81 -10.98
CA TYR A 205 -3.61 19.04 -10.87
C TYR A 205 -2.85 17.72 -10.96
N PRO A 206 -2.79 17.10 -12.15
CA PRO A 206 -2.12 15.83 -12.33
C PRO A 206 -0.66 16.05 -11.97
N ILE A 207 -0.27 15.48 -10.84
CA ILE A 207 1.14 15.37 -10.50
C ILE A 207 1.65 14.41 -11.57
N PRO A 208 2.60 14.83 -12.44
CA PRO A 208 3.25 13.88 -13.33
C PRO A 208 3.76 12.78 -12.43
N SER A 209 3.09 11.62 -12.50
CA SER A 209 3.32 10.47 -11.62
C SER A 209 4.81 10.38 -11.46
N GLU A 210 5.32 10.57 -10.23
CA GLU A 210 6.72 10.91 -9.95
C GLU A 210 7.58 10.58 -11.15
N ARG A 211 8.27 11.57 -11.70
CA ARG A 211 9.56 11.29 -12.31
C ARG A 211 10.35 10.62 -11.18
N ARG A 212 10.10 9.31 -10.96
CA ARG A 212 10.83 8.42 -10.08
C ARG A 212 12.22 8.86 -10.38
N ILE A 213 12.92 9.35 -9.37
CA ILE A 213 14.33 9.68 -9.50
C ILE A 213 14.88 8.57 -10.39
N ASN A 214 15.25 8.95 -11.62
CA ASN A 214 15.90 8.04 -12.53
C ASN A 214 17.24 7.82 -11.82
N LEU A 215 17.28 6.94 -10.81
CA LEU A 215 18.36 6.00 -10.78
C LEU A 215 18.37 5.47 -12.21
N TRP A 216 19.43 5.80 -12.93
CA TRP A 216 19.59 5.73 -14.37
C TRP A 216 19.38 4.33 -14.99
N PHE A 217 18.82 3.40 -14.23
CA PHE A 217 18.33 2.13 -14.66
C PHE A 217 16.88 1.97 -14.20
N LYS A 218 15.93 2.34 -15.06
CA LYS A 218 14.67 1.60 -15.11
C LYS A 218 15.04 0.18 -15.51
N PHE A 219 15.41 -0.67 -14.55
CA PHE A 219 15.32 -2.10 -14.74
C PHE A 219 13.84 -2.35 -15.04
N GLN A 220 13.50 -2.49 -16.32
CA GLN A 220 12.21 -3.03 -16.71
C GLN A 220 12.07 -4.34 -15.94
N THR A 221 10.96 -4.58 -15.26
CA THR A 221 10.73 -5.82 -14.49
C THR A 221 11.19 -7.12 -15.20
N PRO A 222 11.16 -7.25 -16.56
CA PRO A 222 11.78 -8.40 -17.26
C PRO A 222 13.33 -8.43 -17.32
N THR A 223 14.06 -7.34 -17.12
CA THR A 223 15.52 -7.33 -17.27
C THR A 223 16.24 -8.01 -16.12
N LEU A 224 15.68 -8.03 -14.91
CA LEU A 224 16.32 -8.69 -13.76
C LEU A 224 16.29 -10.23 -13.88
N PRO A 225 15.15 -10.88 -14.23
CA PRO A 225 15.13 -12.30 -14.57
C PRO A 225 16.05 -12.63 -15.76
N LEU A 226 16.08 -11.77 -16.79
CA LEU A 226 16.95 -11.98 -17.96
C LEU A 226 18.43 -11.96 -17.57
N VAL A 227 18.87 -10.95 -16.82
CA VAL A 227 20.24 -10.85 -16.33
C VAL A 227 20.59 -12.07 -15.48
N ASN A 228 19.72 -12.46 -14.55
CA ASN A 228 19.95 -13.64 -13.71
C ASN A 228 20.02 -14.94 -14.53
N THR A 229 19.21 -15.06 -15.60
CA THR A 229 19.25 -16.19 -16.53
C THR A 229 20.58 -16.24 -17.28
N VAL A 230 21.05 -15.11 -17.80
CA VAL A 230 22.33 -15.02 -18.52
C VAL A 230 23.49 -15.38 -17.60
N PHE A 231 23.51 -14.87 -16.36
CA PHE A 231 24.54 -15.23 -15.39
C PHE A 231 24.49 -16.72 -15.00
N LEU A 232 23.30 -17.29 -14.87
CA LEU A 232 23.13 -18.71 -14.58
C LEU A 232 23.58 -19.60 -15.75
N LEU A 233 23.29 -19.21 -16.99
CA LEU A 233 23.80 -19.92 -18.18
C LEU A 233 25.33 -19.78 -18.29
N ALA A 234 25.87 -18.60 -18.01
CA ALA A 234 27.31 -18.38 -18.00
C ALA A 234 28.02 -19.19 -16.91
N SER A 235 27.37 -19.42 -15.76
CA SER A 235 27.93 -20.25 -14.68
C SER A 235 27.92 -21.75 -14.97
N LEU A 236 27.14 -22.23 -15.95
CA LEU A 236 27.22 -23.63 -16.41
C LEU A 236 28.56 -23.96 -17.06
N PHE A 237 29.25 -22.99 -17.67
CA PHE A 237 30.56 -23.23 -18.28
C PHE A 237 31.65 -23.60 -17.25
N PRO A 238 31.93 -22.79 -16.20
CA PRO A 238 32.88 -23.17 -15.16
C PRO A 238 32.41 -24.40 -14.38
N LEU A 239 31.10 -24.62 -14.24
CA LEU A 239 30.55 -25.83 -13.65
C LEU A 239 30.94 -27.09 -14.44
N CYS A 240 30.76 -27.09 -15.76
CA CYS A 240 31.17 -28.20 -16.62
C CYS A 240 32.69 -28.44 -16.58
N MET A 241 33.48 -27.37 -16.50
CA MET A 241 34.93 -27.50 -16.32
C MET A 241 35.28 -28.12 -14.96
N ALA A 242 34.65 -27.65 -13.88
CA ALA A 242 34.84 -28.19 -12.55
C ALA A 242 34.43 -29.67 -12.49
N TRP A 243 33.30 -30.04 -13.11
CA TRP A 243 32.85 -31.42 -13.21
C TRP A 243 33.89 -32.32 -13.87
N ASN A 244 34.44 -31.92 -15.01
CA ASN A 244 35.45 -32.69 -15.73
C ASN A 244 36.81 -32.78 -15.00
N LYS A 245 37.10 -31.83 -14.10
CA LYS A 245 38.35 -31.79 -13.33
C LYS A 245 38.23 -32.36 -11.91
N SER A 246 37.01 -32.51 -11.41
CA SER A 246 36.76 -33.03 -10.06
C SER A 246 37.14 -34.51 -9.95
N THR A 247 37.72 -34.85 -8.81
CA THR A 247 38.07 -36.22 -8.46
C THR A 247 36.84 -36.97 -7.96
N ASP A 248 36.85 -38.29 -8.10
CA ASP A 248 35.79 -39.15 -7.55
C ASP A 248 35.93 -39.39 -6.03
N ALA A 249 36.89 -38.73 -5.40
CA ALA A 249 37.09 -38.79 -3.96
C ALA A 249 36.07 -37.87 -3.24
N PRO A 250 35.60 -38.27 -2.04
CA PRO A 250 34.90 -37.35 -1.15
C PRO A 250 35.85 -36.25 -0.69
N GLY A 251 35.29 -35.07 -0.40
CA GLY A 251 36.05 -33.94 0.12
C GLY A 251 36.28 -34.02 1.63
N SER A 252 37.01 -33.06 2.16
CA SER A 252 37.37 -32.94 3.57
C SER A 252 36.93 -31.59 4.15
N THR A 253 36.72 -31.54 5.47
CA THR A 253 36.47 -30.28 6.20
C THR A 253 37.69 -29.34 6.20
N GLY A 254 38.87 -29.85 5.84
CA GLY A 254 40.07 -29.05 5.63
C GLY A 254 40.11 -28.32 4.28
N ASP A 255 39.23 -28.67 3.34
CA ASP A 255 39.22 -28.10 2.00
C ASP A 255 38.55 -26.71 1.98
N SER A 256 39.08 -25.78 1.20
CA SER A 256 38.50 -24.44 1.04
C SER A 256 37.09 -24.49 0.44
N ASP A 257 36.83 -25.47 -0.42
CA ASP A 257 35.55 -25.62 -1.11
C ASP A 257 34.42 -25.98 -0.13
N PHE A 258 34.72 -26.77 0.91
CA PHE A 258 33.77 -27.10 1.97
C PHE A 258 33.24 -25.84 2.67
N TRP A 259 34.15 -24.95 3.08
CA TRP A 259 33.78 -23.69 3.73
C TRP A 259 33.10 -22.72 2.77
N THR A 260 33.46 -22.75 1.50
CA THR A 260 32.80 -21.95 0.45
C THR A 260 31.36 -22.41 0.22
N LEU A 261 31.08 -23.73 0.26
CA LEU A 261 29.72 -24.26 0.18
C LEU A 261 28.86 -23.80 1.37
N ILE A 262 29.40 -23.83 2.59
CA ILE A 262 28.72 -23.31 3.79
C ILE A 262 28.41 -21.81 3.63
N LEU A 263 29.40 -21.02 3.23
CA LEU A 263 29.23 -19.58 3.02
C LEU A 263 28.13 -19.29 1.98
N ASN A 264 28.14 -20.02 0.85
CA ASN A 264 27.15 -19.87 -0.20
C ASN A 264 25.74 -20.24 0.28
N ALA A 265 25.58 -21.31 1.06
CA ALA A 265 24.29 -21.69 1.64
C ALA A 265 23.75 -20.60 2.58
N ILE A 266 24.62 -20.04 3.43
CA ILE A 266 24.26 -18.94 4.34
C ILE A 266 23.83 -17.71 3.55
N ILE A 267 24.58 -17.28 2.52
CA ILE A 267 24.26 -16.09 1.72
C ILE A 267 22.97 -16.29 0.90
N GLN A 268 22.77 -17.49 0.38
CA GLN A 268 21.64 -17.80 -0.48
C GLN A 268 20.30 -17.82 0.27
N SER A 269 20.30 -18.29 1.53
CA SER A 269 19.04 -18.43 2.28
C SER A 269 18.29 -17.10 2.53
N PRO A 270 18.91 -15.98 2.97
CA PRO A 270 18.23 -14.68 3.03
C PRO A 270 17.80 -14.17 1.67
N SER A 271 18.57 -14.46 0.61
CA SER A 271 18.23 -14.04 -0.75
C SER A 271 16.92 -14.69 -1.21
N LEU A 272 16.76 -16.00 -1.00
CA LEU A 272 15.50 -16.71 -1.27
C LEU A 272 14.35 -16.22 -0.39
N VAL A 273 14.59 -15.98 0.90
CA VAL A 273 13.57 -15.44 1.82
C VAL A 273 13.10 -14.04 1.40
N SER A 274 14.03 -13.15 1.00
CA SER A 274 13.70 -11.80 0.53
C SER A 274 12.90 -11.82 -0.79
N THR A 275 13.24 -12.75 -1.68
CA THR A 275 12.51 -12.96 -2.94
C THR A 275 11.11 -13.46 -2.64
N LEU A 276 10.97 -14.43 -1.72
CA LEU A 276 9.69 -14.97 -1.28
C LEU A 276 8.82 -13.90 -0.60
N TYR A 277 9.40 -13.02 0.22
CA TYR A 277 8.67 -11.88 0.80
C TYR A 277 8.11 -10.94 -0.28
N THR A 278 8.87 -10.73 -1.36
CA THR A 278 8.44 -9.91 -2.50
C THR A 278 7.25 -10.57 -3.23
N VAL A 279 7.31 -11.88 -3.45
CA VAL A 279 6.17 -12.65 -3.98
C VAL A 279 4.96 -12.50 -3.07
N HIS A 280 5.11 -12.69 -1.75
CA HIS A 280 4.02 -12.62 -0.80
C HIS A 280 3.23 -11.29 -0.87
N ARG A 281 3.96 -10.18 -1.03
CA ARG A 281 3.34 -8.85 -1.17
C ARG A 281 2.53 -8.71 -2.46
N GLN A 282 2.99 -9.32 -3.55
CA GLN A 282 2.35 -9.20 -4.87
C GLN A 282 1.28 -10.29 -5.11
N SER A 283 1.41 -11.45 -4.48
CA SER A 283 0.60 -12.64 -4.72
C SER A 283 -0.73 -12.68 -3.97
N LYS A 284 -1.11 -11.62 -3.24
CA LYS A 284 -2.40 -11.54 -2.51
C LYS A 284 -3.62 -11.90 -3.39
N LYS A 285 -3.50 -11.80 -4.72
CA LYS A 285 -4.54 -12.16 -5.70
C LYS A 285 -4.30 -13.50 -6.42
N HIS A 286 -3.10 -14.10 -6.35
CA HIS A 286 -2.70 -15.31 -7.08
C HIS A 286 -2.18 -16.39 -6.12
N HIS A 287 -3.11 -17.17 -5.55
CA HIS A 287 -2.80 -18.19 -4.55
C HIS A 287 -1.88 -19.32 -5.09
N VAL A 288 -2.03 -19.70 -6.36
CA VAL A 288 -1.20 -20.76 -6.97
C VAL A 288 0.27 -20.34 -7.09
N ALA A 289 0.53 -19.13 -7.58
CA ALA A 289 1.89 -18.58 -7.70
C ALA A 289 2.60 -18.49 -6.34
N TRP A 290 1.85 -18.17 -5.28
CA TRP A 290 2.37 -18.18 -3.92
C TRP A 290 2.83 -19.56 -3.47
N ILE A 291 2.00 -20.60 -3.68
CA ILE A 291 2.34 -21.98 -3.34
C ILE A 291 3.57 -22.45 -4.13
N CYS A 292 3.61 -22.19 -5.45
CA CYS A 292 4.75 -22.53 -6.29
C CYS A 292 6.04 -21.86 -5.79
N ALA A 293 5.97 -20.57 -5.43
CA ALA A 293 7.12 -19.83 -4.91
C ALA A 293 7.62 -20.40 -3.57
N ILE A 294 6.73 -20.80 -2.66
CA ILE A 294 7.12 -21.46 -1.41
C ILE A 294 7.85 -22.77 -1.69
N TRP A 295 7.30 -23.62 -2.56
CA TRP A 295 7.92 -24.91 -2.91
C TRP A 295 9.29 -24.72 -3.55
N LEU A 296 9.42 -23.80 -4.50
CA LEU A 296 10.70 -23.48 -5.13
C LEU A 296 11.72 -22.98 -4.10
N ALA A 297 11.34 -22.02 -3.24
CA ALA A 297 12.23 -21.50 -2.22
C ALA A 297 12.65 -22.58 -1.21
N ALA A 298 11.72 -23.43 -0.77
CA ALA A 298 12.01 -24.53 0.15
C ALA A 298 12.96 -25.56 -0.47
N CYS A 299 12.72 -25.96 -1.72
CA CYS A 299 13.61 -26.85 -2.47
C CYS A 299 15.00 -26.23 -2.66
N GLY A 300 15.08 -24.93 -3.01
CA GLY A 300 16.34 -24.22 -3.17
C GLY A 300 17.18 -24.17 -1.90
N ILE A 301 16.54 -23.86 -0.76
CA ILE A 301 17.19 -23.88 0.55
C ILE A 301 17.63 -25.30 0.91
N ALA A 302 16.79 -26.31 0.69
CA ALA A 302 17.14 -27.70 0.94
C ALA A 302 18.36 -28.13 0.11
N CYS A 303 18.40 -27.85 -1.19
CA CYS A 303 19.55 -28.13 -2.05
C CYS A 303 20.83 -27.44 -1.55
N ALA A 304 20.74 -26.19 -1.11
CA ALA A 304 21.88 -25.43 -0.60
C ALA A 304 22.47 -26.01 0.69
N TYR A 305 21.65 -26.59 1.57
CA TYR A 305 22.16 -27.24 2.79
C TYR A 305 22.55 -28.70 2.58
N VAL A 306 21.85 -29.42 1.70
CA VAL A 306 22.12 -30.83 1.39
C VAL A 306 23.44 -31.01 0.64
N CYS A 307 23.92 -29.99 -0.09
CA CYS A 307 25.23 -30.07 -0.75
C CYS A 307 26.41 -30.21 0.24
N ILE A 308 26.29 -29.70 1.48
CA ILE A 308 27.33 -29.74 2.51
C ILE A 308 27.62 -31.18 2.97
N PRO A 309 26.64 -31.98 3.46
CA PRO A 309 26.88 -33.38 3.79
C PRO A 309 27.24 -34.21 2.55
N LEU A 310 26.67 -33.90 1.37
CA LEU A 310 27.07 -34.59 0.13
C LEU A 310 28.56 -34.43 -0.17
N TYR A 311 29.14 -33.26 0.09
CA TYR A 311 30.56 -33.00 -0.15
C TYR A 311 31.48 -33.94 0.66
N LEU A 312 31.05 -34.32 1.88
CA LEU A 312 31.82 -35.16 2.80
C LEU A 312 31.64 -36.66 2.55
N PHE A 313 30.47 -37.09 2.07
CA PHE A 313 30.11 -38.51 1.97
C PHE A 313 30.09 -39.06 0.53
N LEU A 314 29.98 -38.20 -0.46
CA LEU A 314 29.86 -38.56 -1.86
C LEU A 314 30.96 -37.87 -2.68
N PRO A 315 31.22 -38.34 -3.92
CA PRO A 315 32.12 -37.66 -4.83
C PRO A 315 31.75 -36.18 -4.97
N THR A 316 32.74 -35.29 -4.88
CA THR A 316 32.58 -33.83 -4.88
C THR A 316 31.73 -33.30 -6.06
N LYS A 317 31.72 -34.04 -7.18
CA LYS A 317 30.81 -33.87 -8.33
C LYS A 317 29.36 -33.61 -7.92
N TRP A 318 28.81 -34.46 -7.05
CA TRP A 318 27.39 -34.42 -6.69
C TRP A 318 27.02 -33.22 -5.82
N SER A 319 27.90 -32.82 -4.89
CA SER A 319 27.71 -31.60 -4.10
C SER A 319 27.72 -30.36 -4.98
N VAL A 320 28.61 -30.32 -5.98
CA VAL A 320 28.70 -29.22 -6.93
C VAL A 320 27.42 -29.12 -7.77
N LEU A 321 26.86 -30.24 -8.25
CA LEU A 321 25.56 -30.25 -8.94
C LEU A 321 24.43 -29.73 -8.05
N MET A 322 24.37 -30.18 -6.79
CA MET A 322 23.33 -29.76 -5.85
C MET A 322 23.41 -28.28 -5.47
N SER A 323 24.61 -27.70 -5.42
CA SER A 323 24.79 -26.27 -5.15
C SER A 323 24.15 -25.36 -6.21
N VAL A 324 23.90 -25.87 -7.43
CA VAL A 324 23.23 -25.12 -8.51
C VAL A 324 21.70 -25.11 -8.33
N GLY A 325 21.15 -26.00 -7.51
CA GLY A 325 19.71 -26.08 -7.25
C GLY A 325 19.15 -24.79 -6.63
N GLY A 326 19.90 -24.16 -5.72
CA GLY A 326 19.50 -22.90 -5.09
C GLY A 326 19.33 -21.74 -6.08
N PRO A 327 20.34 -21.44 -6.93
CA PRO A 327 20.21 -20.39 -7.94
C PRO A 327 19.10 -20.65 -8.97
N ILE A 328 18.90 -21.91 -9.37
CA ILE A 328 17.80 -22.29 -10.29
C ILE A 328 16.44 -22.03 -9.63
N ALA A 329 16.27 -22.44 -8.36
CA ALA A 329 15.05 -22.17 -7.62
C ALA A 329 14.77 -20.66 -7.51
N GLN A 330 15.80 -19.87 -7.21
CA GLN A 330 15.68 -18.41 -7.16
C GLN A 330 15.26 -17.81 -8.50
N LEU A 331 15.79 -18.32 -9.61
CA LEU A 331 15.39 -17.92 -10.96
C LEU A 331 13.91 -18.25 -11.22
N GLY A 332 13.45 -19.43 -10.82
CA GLY A 332 12.04 -19.83 -10.92
C GLY A 332 11.11 -18.89 -10.16
N VAL A 333 11.47 -18.52 -8.92
CA VAL A 333 10.68 -17.55 -8.14
C VAL A 333 10.67 -16.17 -8.80
N ASN A 334 11.80 -15.71 -9.33
CA ASN A 334 11.85 -14.43 -10.08
C ASN A 334 11.01 -14.46 -11.36
N PHE A 335 10.94 -15.61 -12.03
CA PHE A 335 10.09 -15.79 -13.20
C PHE A 335 8.60 -15.70 -12.83
N GLU A 336 8.17 -16.32 -11.72
CA GLU A 336 6.80 -16.18 -11.18
C GLU A 336 6.44 -14.72 -10.89
N ILE A 337 7.36 -13.94 -10.30
CA ILE A 337 7.16 -12.50 -10.07
C ILE A 337 6.94 -11.76 -11.40
N ALA A 338 7.79 -12.03 -12.39
CA ALA A 338 7.70 -11.38 -13.70
C ALA A 338 6.39 -11.73 -14.41
N TRP A 339 5.98 -13.00 -14.35
CA TRP A 339 4.74 -13.49 -14.93
C TRP A 339 3.50 -12.84 -14.31
N MET A 340 3.44 -12.76 -12.96
CA MET A 340 2.35 -12.08 -12.25
C MET A 340 2.27 -10.59 -12.59
N ALA A 341 3.43 -9.93 -12.73
CA ALA A 341 3.48 -8.51 -13.07
C ALA A 341 2.86 -8.24 -14.46
N ASP A 342 3.07 -9.12 -15.43
CA ASP A 342 2.54 -8.94 -16.78
C ASP A 342 1.03 -9.22 -16.87
N HIS A 343 0.56 -10.29 -16.22
CA HIS A 343 -0.87 -10.59 -16.13
C HIS A 343 -1.70 -9.45 -15.50
N SER A 344 -1.13 -8.73 -14.53
CA SER A 344 -1.81 -7.60 -13.90
C SER A 344 -2.06 -6.43 -14.85
N LYS A 345 -1.19 -6.24 -15.87
CA LYS A 345 -1.34 -5.17 -16.87
C LYS A 345 -2.43 -5.49 -17.88
N LEU A 346 -2.49 -6.75 -18.32
CA LEU A 346 -3.49 -7.22 -19.29
C LEU A 346 -4.93 -7.13 -18.76
N LYS A 347 -5.13 -7.25 -17.44
CA LYS A 347 -6.47 -7.13 -16.82
C LYS A 347 -6.97 -5.68 -16.71
N ASN A 348 -6.07 -4.70 -16.81
CA ASN A 348 -6.41 -3.28 -16.69
C ASN A 348 -6.52 -2.56 -18.05
N GLN A 349 -6.36 -3.30 -19.15
CA GLN A 349 -6.69 -2.90 -20.51
C GLN A 349 -8.06 -3.49 -20.86
#